data_AF-A0A7W1PXC8-F1
#
_entry.id   AF-A0A7W1PXC8-F1
#
_cell.length_a   1.000
_cell.length_b   1.000
_cell.length_c   1.000
_cell.angle_alpha   90.00
_cell.angle_beta   90.00
_cell.angle_gamma   90.00
#
_symmetry.space_group_name_H-M   'P 1'
#
loop_
_entity.id
_entity.type
_entity.pdbx_description
1 polymer ?
#
loop_
_entity_poly.entity_id
_entity_poly.type
_entity_poly.pdbx_seq_one_letter_code
_entity_poly.pdbx_strand_id
1 'polypeptide(L)'
;MSEFSDTNNTEETTAVTNQGTDISALNERIQKESAFVDLVNMEMEKVIIGQHQMVERLLIGLLSNGHILLEGVPGLAKTLAINTLASVIQADFSRIQFTPDLLPADVIGTMIYNQKKEEFTVRKGPIFANFVLADEINRAPAKVQSALLEAMQERQVTIGDQTYK
;
A
#
# COMPACT_ATOMS: atom_id res chain seq x y z
N MET A 1 45.86 -3.65 66.92
CA MET A 1 44.55 -4.32 66.77
C MET A 1 43.56 -3.23 66.43
N SER A 2 42.86 -3.40 65.29
CA SER A 2 41.94 -2.48 64.60
C SER A 2 42.49 -1.12 64.18
N GLU A 3 42.15 -0.50 63.05
CA GLU A 3 41.70 -0.84 61.68
C GLU A 3 41.30 0.54 61.09
N PHE A 4 41.36 0.69 59.77
CA PHE A 4 40.89 1.83 58.96
C PHE A 4 41.72 3.13 58.95
N SER A 5 42.52 3.25 57.90
CA SER A 5 42.91 4.51 57.26
C SER A 5 42.08 4.71 55.99
N ASP A 6 41.61 5.95 55.79
CA ASP A 6 40.86 6.44 54.64
C ASP A 6 41.45 6.07 53.28
N THR A 7 40.59 5.84 52.28
CA THR A 7 40.71 6.48 50.96
C THR A 7 39.44 6.29 50.14
N ASN A 8 38.92 7.43 49.69
CA ASN A 8 37.92 7.69 48.66
C ASN A 8 37.67 6.57 47.64
N ASN A 9 36.39 6.23 47.44
CA ASN A 9 35.87 5.97 46.09
C ASN A 9 34.45 6.55 45.98
N THR A 10 34.41 7.83 45.59
CA THR A 10 33.37 8.43 44.77
C THR A 10 33.17 7.61 43.49
N GLU A 11 31.99 7.74 42.85
CA GLU A 11 31.59 7.13 41.56
C GLU A 11 31.05 5.69 41.73
N GLU A 12 29.82 5.31 41.42
CA GLU A 12 28.74 5.85 40.59
C GLU A 12 27.40 5.27 41.12
N THR A 13 26.48 6.14 41.54
CA THR A 13 25.05 5.81 41.54
C THR A 13 24.51 6.14 40.15
N THR A 14 24.86 5.35 39.15
CA THR A 14 24.27 5.44 37.82
C THR A 14 23.05 4.54 37.77
N ALA A 15 21.91 5.19 38.01
CA ALA A 15 20.63 4.96 37.37
C ALA A 15 20.52 3.65 36.57
N VAL A 16 19.89 2.66 37.20
CA VAL A 16 19.19 1.60 36.49
C VAL A 16 18.13 2.30 35.62
N THR A 17 18.50 2.60 34.37
CA THR A 17 17.66 3.32 33.42
C THR A 17 16.56 2.36 32.98
N ASN A 18 15.37 2.65 33.46
CA ASN A 18 14.14 1.92 33.25
C ASN A 18 13.82 1.87 31.74
N GLN A 19 14.01 0.72 31.10
CA GLN A 19 13.64 0.45 29.71
C GLN A 19 12.13 0.22 29.57
N GLY A 20 11.35 1.25 29.87
CA GLY A 20 9.90 1.26 29.63
C GLY A 20 9.55 2.56 28.93
N THR A 21 9.47 2.53 27.60
CA THR A 21 8.70 3.54 26.87
C THR A 21 7.31 3.62 27.51
N ASP A 22 6.94 4.81 27.98
CA ASP A 22 5.69 5.08 28.67
C ASP A 22 4.49 4.63 27.79
N ILE A 23 3.95 3.44 28.08
CA ILE A 23 2.93 2.76 27.28
C ILE A 23 1.68 3.64 27.15
N SER A 24 1.37 4.42 28.18
CA SER A 24 0.24 5.34 28.21
C SER A 24 0.41 6.46 27.18
N ALA A 25 1.59 7.10 27.14
CA ALA A 25 1.90 8.15 26.18
C ALA A 25 1.94 7.62 24.73
N LEU A 26 2.39 6.37 24.53
CA LEU A 26 2.37 5.72 23.23
C LEU A 26 0.95 5.45 22.73
N ASN A 27 0.07 4.92 23.59
CA ASN A 27 -1.33 4.65 23.25
C ASN A 27 -2.09 5.93 22.90
N GLU A 28 -1.87 7.02 23.64
CA GLU A 28 -2.51 8.31 23.36
C GLU A 28 -2.08 8.86 21.99
N ARG A 29 -0.80 8.68 21.63
CA ARG A 29 -0.29 9.06 20.32
C ARG A 29 -0.90 8.23 19.19
N ILE A 30 -0.97 6.90 19.38
CA ILE A 30 -1.60 5.99 18.41
C ILE A 30 -3.05 6.40 18.18
N GLN A 31 -3.82 6.64 19.24
CA GLN A 31 -5.23 6.97 19.14
C GLN A 31 -5.48 8.30 18.42
N LYS A 32 -4.60 9.28 18.63
CA LYS A 32 -4.66 10.56 17.92
C LYS A 32 -4.36 10.39 16.42
N GLU A 33 -3.31 9.65 16.08
CA GLU A 33 -2.89 9.45 14.68
C GLU A 33 -3.81 8.47 13.94
N SER A 34 -4.48 7.54 14.64
CA SER A 34 -5.39 6.56 14.03
C SER A 34 -6.81 7.07 13.85
N ALA A 35 -7.13 8.29 14.30
CA ALA A 35 -8.50 8.83 14.26
C ALA A 35 -9.10 8.81 12.84
N PHE A 36 -8.29 9.00 11.79
CA PHE A 36 -8.78 8.95 10.41
C PHE A 36 -9.29 7.55 10.01
N VAL A 37 -8.79 6.48 10.62
CA VAL A 37 -9.20 5.10 10.30
C VAL A 37 -10.66 4.90 10.66
N ASP A 38 -11.11 5.44 11.80
CA ASP A 38 -12.51 5.38 12.22
C ASP A 38 -13.41 6.17 11.27
N LEU A 39 -12.97 7.33 10.79
CA LEU A 39 -13.71 8.10 9.78
C LEU A 39 -13.83 7.32 8.46
N VAL A 40 -12.73 6.72 7.98
CA VAL A 40 -12.75 5.94 6.74
C VAL A 40 -13.68 4.73 6.88
N ASN A 41 -13.62 4.00 8.00
CA ASN A 41 -14.53 2.90 8.29
C ASN A 41 -15.99 3.35 8.26
N MET A 42 -16.31 4.46 8.91
CA MET A 42 -17.67 5.00 8.95
C MET A 42 -18.20 5.36 7.55
N GLU A 43 -17.37 5.95 6.68
CA GLU A 43 -17.75 6.24 5.30
C GLU A 43 -17.93 4.97 4.47
N MET A 44 -17.06 3.98 4.68
CA MET A 44 -17.13 2.69 3.99
C MET A 44 -18.42 1.92 4.33
N GLU A 45 -18.85 1.93 5.59
CA GLU A 45 -20.06 1.24 6.05
C GLU A 45 -21.37 1.77 5.44
N LYS A 46 -21.38 3.02 4.95
CA LYS A 46 -22.54 3.59 4.26
C LYS A 46 -22.84 2.91 2.92
N VAL A 47 -21.81 2.34 2.29
CA VAL A 47 -21.90 1.72 0.96
C VAL A 47 -21.75 0.20 1.05
N ILE A 48 -20.89 -0.27 1.95
CA ILE A 48 -20.52 -1.68 2.08
C ILE A 48 -21.22 -2.28 3.30
N ILE A 49 -22.27 -3.06 3.06
CA ILE A 49 -23.07 -3.68 4.12
C ILE A 49 -22.58 -5.10 4.40
N GLY A 50 -22.28 -5.40 5.66
CA GLY A 50 -22.00 -6.77 6.13
C GLY A 50 -20.64 -7.36 5.72
N GLN A 51 -19.69 -6.53 5.26
CA GLN A 51 -18.35 -6.97 4.83
C GLN A 51 -17.21 -6.32 5.64
N HIS A 52 -17.38 -6.19 6.97
CA HIS A 52 -16.40 -5.52 7.84
C HIS A 52 -14.98 -6.12 7.72
N GLN A 53 -14.86 -7.45 7.68
CA GLN A 53 -13.56 -8.11 7.58
C GLN A 53 -12.83 -7.79 6.26
N MET A 54 -13.56 -7.60 5.16
CA MET A 54 -12.95 -7.20 3.89
C MET A 54 -12.42 -5.78 3.96
N VAL A 55 -13.23 -4.84 4.50
CA VAL A 55 -12.83 -3.43 4.67
C VAL A 55 -11.60 -3.32 5.57
N GLU A 56 -11.58 -4.04 6.68
CA GLU A 56 -10.44 -4.08 7.61
C GLU A 56 -9.16 -4.57 6.90
N ARG A 57 -9.22 -5.65 6.13
CA ARG A 57 -8.07 -6.16 5.36
C ARG A 57 -7.59 -5.18 4.29
N LEU A 58 -8.51 -4.47 3.63
CA LEU A 58 -8.16 -3.41 2.67
C LEU A 58 -7.41 -2.27 3.36
N LEU A 59 -7.86 -1.83 4.54
CA LEU A 59 -7.19 -0.81 5.32
C LEU A 59 -5.82 -1.26 5.81
N ILE A 60 -5.69 -2.50 6.29
CA ILE A 60 -4.39 -3.06 6.67
C ILE A 60 -3.43 -3.06 5.48
N GLY A 61 -3.87 -3.48 4.29
CA GLY A 61 -3.02 -3.45 3.10
C GLY A 61 -2.62 -2.04 2.70
N LEU A 62 -3.54 -1.07 2.79
CA LEU A 62 -3.26 0.34 2.53
C LEU A 62 -2.19 0.89 3.49
N LEU A 63 -2.39 0.71 4.79
CA LEU A 63 -1.51 1.25 5.84
C LEU A 63 -0.14 0.57 5.86
N SER A 64 -0.07 -0.69 5.47
CA SER A 64 1.19 -1.44 5.34
C SER A 64 1.89 -1.23 3.99
N ASN A 65 1.29 -0.45 3.07
CA ASN A 65 1.78 -0.29 1.71
C ASN A 65 2.00 -1.64 1.00
N GLY A 66 1.06 -2.57 1.24
CA GLY A 66 1.06 -3.93 0.73
C GLY A 66 0.07 -4.14 -0.41
N HIS A 67 0.16 -5.31 -1.05
CA HIS A 67 -0.76 -5.75 -2.09
C HIS A 67 -1.67 -6.86 -1.55
N ILE A 68 -2.92 -6.87 -2.01
CA ILE A 68 -3.94 -7.81 -1.53
C ILE A 68 -4.42 -8.68 -2.68
N LEU A 69 -4.37 -9.99 -2.51
CA LEU A 69 -5.05 -10.95 -3.37
C LEU A 69 -6.46 -11.22 -2.83
N LEU A 70 -7.49 -10.84 -3.59
CA LEU A 70 -8.89 -10.95 -3.17
C LEU A 70 -9.61 -12.15 -3.78
N GLU A 71 -9.43 -13.32 -3.16
CA GLU A 71 -10.13 -14.54 -3.54
C GLU A 71 -11.55 -14.61 -2.97
N GLY A 72 -12.45 -15.35 -3.61
CA GLY A 72 -13.84 -15.51 -3.18
C GLY A 72 -14.87 -15.34 -4.30
N VAL A 73 -16.11 -15.71 -4.00
CA VAL A 73 -17.19 -15.82 -5.00
C VAL A 73 -17.56 -14.47 -5.63
N PRO A 74 -17.95 -14.46 -6.92
CA PRO A 74 -18.43 -13.25 -7.58
C PRO A 74 -19.67 -12.69 -6.88
N GLY A 75 -19.83 -11.36 -6.93
CA GLY A 75 -21.01 -10.68 -6.36
C GLY A 75 -20.85 -10.19 -4.90
N LEU A 76 -19.69 -10.39 -4.26
CA LEU A 76 -19.44 -9.94 -2.87
C LEU A 76 -18.97 -8.47 -2.76
N ALA A 77 -19.41 -7.61 -3.67
CA ALA A 77 -19.09 -6.18 -3.66
C ALA A 77 -17.58 -5.83 -3.57
N LYS A 78 -16.67 -6.74 -3.94
CA LYS A 78 -15.20 -6.54 -3.86
C LYS A 78 -14.74 -5.30 -4.63
N THR A 79 -15.15 -5.21 -5.90
CA THR A 79 -14.88 -4.05 -6.76
C THR A 79 -15.46 -2.78 -6.18
N LEU A 80 -16.68 -2.84 -5.62
CA LEU A 80 -17.33 -1.70 -4.99
C LEU A 80 -16.57 -1.24 -3.75
N ALA A 81 -16.09 -2.17 -2.92
CA ALA A 81 -15.33 -1.84 -1.72
C ALA A 81 -14.02 -1.12 -2.04
N ILE A 82 -13.23 -1.63 -3.00
CA ILE A 82 -11.95 -1.00 -3.38
C ILE A 82 -12.20 0.38 -3.99
N ASN A 83 -13.18 0.50 -4.88
CA ASN A 83 -13.54 1.78 -5.48
C ASN A 83 -14.05 2.80 -4.45
N THR A 84 -14.86 2.34 -3.48
CA THR A 84 -15.34 3.19 -2.37
C THR A 84 -14.17 3.66 -1.53
N LEU A 85 -13.26 2.76 -1.16
CA LEU A 85 -12.08 3.12 -0.37
C LEU A 85 -11.23 4.18 -1.07
N ALA A 86 -10.90 3.97 -2.35
CA ALA A 86 -10.15 4.93 -3.15
C ALA A 86 -10.86 6.29 -3.21
N SER A 87 -12.19 6.30 -3.36
CA SER A 87 -13.00 7.53 -3.38
C SER A 87 -12.99 8.26 -2.03
N VAL A 88 -13.12 7.52 -0.92
CA VAL A 88 -13.13 8.08 0.45
C VAL A 88 -11.81 8.78 0.77
N ILE A 89 -10.68 8.22 0.33
CA ILE A 89 -9.36 8.82 0.57
C ILE A 89 -8.86 9.70 -0.59
N GLN A 90 -9.71 9.96 -1.59
CA GLN A 90 -9.39 10.79 -2.76
C GLN A 90 -8.14 10.33 -3.53
N ALA A 91 -8.01 9.02 -3.72
CA ALA A 91 -6.89 8.39 -4.40
C ALA A 91 -7.27 7.99 -5.83
N ASP A 92 -6.29 8.04 -6.75
CA ASP A 92 -6.48 7.61 -8.13
C ASP A 92 -6.79 6.11 -8.16
N PHE A 93 -7.89 5.76 -8.83
CA PHE A 93 -8.33 4.38 -9.00
C PHE A 93 -8.27 3.98 -10.46
N SER A 94 -7.72 2.79 -10.71
CA SER A 94 -7.63 2.18 -12.02
C SER A 94 -8.07 0.73 -11.95
N ARG A 95 -8.81 0.29 -12.96
CA ARG A 95 -9.29 -1.08 -13.09
C ARG A 95 -8.76 -1.70 -14.37
N ILE A 96 -8.15 -2.87 -14.23
CA ILE A 96 -7.60 -3.65 -15.33
C ILE A 96 -8.34 -4.99 -15.36
N GLN A 97 -9.01 -5.26 -16.47
CA GLN A 97 -9.61 -6.56 -16.71
C GLN A 97 -8.57 -7.43 -17.44
N PHE A 98 -8.13 -8.51 -16.82
CA PHE A 98 -7.15 -9.41 -17.42
C PHE A 98 -7.86 -10.34 -18.40
N THR A 99 -7.42 -10.29 -19.67
CA THR A 99 -7.95 -11.07 -20.78
C THR A 99 -6.81 -11.83 -21.48
N PRO A 100 -7.11 -12.93 -22.20
CA PRO A 100 -6.07 -13.75 -22.82
C PRO A 100 -5.28 -13.04 -23.94
N ASP A 101 -5.82 -11.95 -24.48
CA ASP A 101 -5.26 -11.11 -25.54
C ASP A 101 -4.47 -9.90 -25.01
N LEU A 102 -4.49 -9.66 -23.69
CA LEU A 102 -3.81 -8.52 -23.07
C LEU A 102 -2.29 -8.62 -23.29
N LEU A 103 -1.64 -7.51 -23.57
CA LEU A 103 -0.18 -7.41 -23.69
C LEU A 103 0.43 -6.73 -22.46
N PRO A 104 1.71 -6.97 -22.13
CA PRO A 104 2.39 -6.26 -21.04
C PRO A 104 2.33 -4.73 -21.19
N ALA A 105 2.41 -4.25 -22.44
CA ALA A 105 2.32 -2.83 -22.77
C ALA A 105 0.94 -2.20 -22.47
N ASP A 106 -0.13 -2.99 -22.43
CA ASP A 106 -1.47 -2.51 -22.06
C ASP A 106 -1.61 -2.30 -20.55
N VAL A 107 -0.75 -2.93 -19.76
CA VAL A 107 -0.70 -2.83 -18.30
C VAL A 107 0.30 -1.76 -17.88
N ILE A 108 1.54 -1.86 -18.38
CA ILE A 108 2.64 -0.95 -18.02
C ILE A 108 2.49 0.39 -18.75
N GLY A 109 2.16 0.37 -20.04
CA GLY A 109 2.22 1.53 -20.92
C GLY A 109 3.17 1.31 -22.09
N THR A 110 3.15 2.25 -23.03
CA THR A 110 3.86 2.12 -24.31
C THR A 110 4.31 3.46 -24.86
N MET A 111 5.22 3.45 -25.83
CA MET A 111 5.57 4.62 -26.62
C MET A 111 4.57 4.80 -27.76
N ILE A 112 3.96 5.97 -27.85
CA ILE A 112 3.08 6.35 -28.95
C ILE A 112 3.75 7.44 -29.79
N TYR A 113 3.71 7.31 -31.11
CA TYR A 113 4.21 8.34 -32.02
C TYR A 113 3.20 9.47 -32.13
N ASN A 114 3.60 10.68 -31.71
CA ASN A 114 2.78 11.88 -31.82
C ASN A 114 3.06 12.60 -33.14
N GLN A 115 2.19 12.38 -34.12
CA GLN A 115 2.33 12.97 -35.46
C GLN A 115 2.41 14.51 -35.46
N LYS A 116 1.78 15.19 -34.51
CA LYS A 116 1.81 16.67 -34.46
C LYS A 116 3.17 17.23 -34.07
N LYS A 117 3.94 16.46 -33.32
CA LYS A 117 5.25 16.85 -32.79
C LYS A 117 6.39 16.07 -33.41
N GLU A 118 6.08 15.10 -34.26
CA GLU A 118 7.02 14.16 -34.88
C GLU A 118 7.91 13.43 -33.85
N GLU A 119 7.41 13.25 -32.63
CA GLU A 119 8.16 12.67 -31.49
C GLU A 119 7.47 11.43 -30.91
N PHE A 120 8.24 10.52 -30.34
CA PHE A 120 7.70 9.42 -29.54
C PHE A 120 7.42 9.91 -28.11
N THR A 121 6.17 9.81 -27.67
CA THR A 121 5.73 10.17 -26.31
C THR A 121 5.31 8.94 -25.51
N VAL A 122 5.60 8.93 -24.21
CA VAL A 122 5.18 7.83 -23.33
C VAL A 122 3.69 7.96 -23.02
N ARG A 123 2.95 6.87 -23.24
CA ARG A 123 1.59 6.69 -22.74
C ARG A 123 1.64 5.74 -21.55
N LYS A 124 1.44 6.30 -20.35
CA LYS A 124 1.35 5.54 -19.09
C LYS A 124 0.18 4.57 -19.14
N GLY A 125 0.43 3.33 -18.71
CA GLY A 125 -0.60 2.30 -18.58
C GLY A 125 -1.46 2.48 -17.32
N PRO A 126 -2.47 1.63 -17.13
CA PRO A 126 -3.38 1.68 -16.01
C PRO A 126 -2.74 1.35 -14.65
N ILE A 127 -1.52 0.82 -14.59
CA ILE A 127 -0.84 0.59 -13.29
C ILE A 127 -0.40 1.88 -12.59
N PHE A 128 -0.38 3.01 -13.30
CA PHE A 128 -0.05 4.32 -12.73
C PHE A 128 -1.26 4.94 -12.02
N ALA A 129 -1.69 4.30 -10.93
CA ALA A 129 -2.73 4.78 -10.03
C ALA A 129 -2.38 4.39 -8.59
N ASN A 130 -3.02 5.03 -7.61
CA ASN A 130 -2.82 4.66 -6.20
C ASN A 130 -3.47 3.31 -5.87
N PHE A 131 -4.63 3.04 -6.46
CA PHE A 131 -5.32 1.75 -6.38
C PHE A 131 -5.47 1.15 -7.76
N VAL A 132 -4.95 -0.07 -7.93
CA VAL A 132 -5.09 -0.84 -9.15
C VAL A 132 -5.85 -2.12 -8.85
N LEU A 133 -7.07 -2.24 -9.38
CA LEU A 133 -7.84 -3.48 -9.34
C LEU A 133 -7.53 -4.32 -10.57
N ALA A 134 -6.80 -5.41 -10.39
CA ALA A 134 -6.55 -6.42 -11.41
C ALA A 134 -7.59 -7.54 -11.32
N ASP A 135 -8.66 -7.45 -12.11
CA ASP A 135 -9.71 -8.47 -12.17
C ASP A 135 -9.28 -9.63 -13.06
N GLU A 136 -9.57 -10.86 -12.62
CA GLU A 136 -9.32 -12.10 -13.36
C GLU A 136 -7.85 -12.29 -13.80
N ILE A 137 -6.86 -11.91 -12.97
CA ILE A 137 -5.42 -12.01 -13.27
C ILE A 137 -5.01 -13.36 -13.90
N ASN A 138 -5.67 -14.42 -13.45
CA ASN A 138 -5.50 -15.81 -13.89
C ASN A 138 -5.81 -16.04 -15.39
N ARG A 139 -6.54 -15.13 -16.06
CA ARG A 139 -6.92 -15.24 -17.47
C ARG A 139 -5.87 -14.69 -18.44
N ALA A 140 -4.97 -13.83 -17.99
CA ALA A 140 -3.96 -13.28 -18.89
C ALA A 140 -2.76 -14.22 -19.06
N PRO A 141 -2.00 -14.09 -20.16
CA PRO A 141 -0.75 -14.83 -20.35
C PRO A 141 0.26 -14.60 -19.22
N ALA A 142 1.10 -15.60 -18.94
CA ALA A 142 2.11 -15.52 -17.89
C ALA A 142 3.02 -14.28 -18.01
N LYS A 143 3.36 -13.86 -19.24
CA LYS A 143 4.17 -12.65 -19.49
C LYS A 143 3.52 -11.37 -18.96
N VAL A 144 2.19 -11.25 -19.03
CA VAL A 144 1.45 -10.08 -18.54
C VAL A 144 1.40 -10.10 -17.02
N GLN A 145 1.16 -11.28 -16.43
CA GLN A 145 1.18 -11.45 -14.98
C GLN A 145 2.57 -11.12 -14.41
N SER A 146 3.64 -11.62 -15.04
CA SER A 146 5.02 -11.30 -14.65
C SER A 146 5.30 -9.80 -14.73
N ALA A 147 4.86 -9.13 -15.80
CA ALA A 147 5.01 -7.68 -15.96
C ALA A 147 4.33 -6.89 -14.83
N LEU A 148 3.12 -7.29 -14.41
CA LEU A 148 2.44 -6.70 -13.26
C LEU A 148 3.21 -6.97 -11.96
N LEU A 149 3.62 -8.21 -11.71
CA LEU A 149 4.33 -8.60 -10.48
C LEU A 149 5.69 -7.92 -10.35
N GLU A 150 6.40 -7.75 -11.46
CA GLU A 150 7.65 -6.99 -11.53
C GLU A 150 7.40 -5.53 -11.13
N ALA A 151 6.37 -4.89 -11.69
CA ALA A 151 6.00 -3.53 -11.30
C ALA A 151 5.62 -3.42 -9.82
N MET A 152 4.93 -4.43 -9.26
CA MET A 152 4.59 -4.48 -7.84
C MET A 152 5.82 -4.62 -6.95
N GLN A 153 6.77 -5.48 -7.33
CA GLN A 153 7.97 -5.75 -6.55
C GLN A 153 8.96 -4.57 -6.60
N GLU A 154 9.22 -4.04 -7.78
CA GLU A 154 10.20 -2.97 -8.00
C GLU A 154 9.64 -1.60 -7.66
N ARG A 155 8.30 -1.46 -7.61
CA ARG A 155 7.58 -0.18 -7.40
C ARG A 155 8.01 0.88 -8.42
N GLN A 156 8.43 0.44 -9.60
CA GLN A 156 8.84 1.26 -10.72
C GLN A 156 8.70 0.45 -12.01
N VAL A 157 8.57 1.14 -13.13
CA VAL A 157 8.50 0.53 -14.46
C VAL A 157 9.26 1.37 -15.48
N THR A 158 9.91 0.69 -16.41
CA THR A 158 10.66 1.33 -17.50
C THR A 158 9.88 1.21 -18.80
N ILE A 159 9.67 2.35 -19.47
CA ILE A 159 8.97 2.42 -20.76
C ILE A 159 9.90 3.11 -21.76
N GLY A 160 10.36 2.37 -22.76
CA GLY A 160 11.45 2.81 -23.62
C GLY A 160 12.72 3.01 -22.78
N ASP A 161 13.29 4.21 -22.81
CA ASP A 161 14.51 4.56 -22.09
C ASP A 161 14.25 5.29 -20.75
N GLN A 162 12.99 5.47 -20.36
CA GLN A 162 12.62 6.23 -19.16
C GLN A 162 11.97 5.35 -18.09
N THR A 163 12.48 5.44 -16.87
CA THR A 163 11.93 4.76 -15.68
C THR A 163 10.99 5.69 -14.92
N TYR A 164 9.84 5.16 -14.54
CA TYR A 164 8.77 5.85 -13.83
C TYR A 164 8.52 5.18 -12.48
N LYS A 165 8.24 5.99 -11.46
CA LYS A 165 7.81 5.56 -10.12
C LYS A 165 6.39 6.03 -9.86
#